data_AF-A0A067C283-F1
#
_entry.id   AF-A0A067C283-F1
#
_cell.length_a   1.000
_cell.length_b   1.000
_cell.length_c   1.000
_cell.angle_alpha   90.00
_cell.angle_beta   90.00
_cell.angle_gamma   90.00
#
_symmetry.space_group_name_H-M   'P 1'
#
loop_
_entity.id
_entity.type
_entity.pdbx_description
1 polymer ?
#
loop_
_entity_poly.entity_id
_entity_poly.type
_entity_poly.pdbx_seq_one_letter_code
_entity_poly.pdbx_strand_id
1 'polypeptide(L)'
;MESRYALRRYDEADRVVIVWRSILEDQLMPHEPGNLIGNQIGWVVLEDKGPTECSFQIYATMATPMFPSSIPSKQPTTGTWTELLIASSQHTKEQLGKDLDDATEARRQQLMAQRIHTTS
;
A
#
# COMPACT_ATOMS: atom_id res chain seq x y z
N MET A 1 -11.33 9.80 -3.25
CA MET A 1 -10.11 10.11 -2.48
C MET A 1 -8.94 9.84 -3.39
N GLU A 2 -8.06 10.82 -3.54
CA GLU A 2 -6.85 10.72 -4.35
C GLU A 2 -5.66 10.43 -3.44
N SER A 3 -4.75 9.57 -3.86
CA SER A 3 -3.51 9.30 -3.12
C SER A 3 -2.39 9.05 -4.11
N ARG A 4 -1.32 9.81 -3.96
CA ARG A 4 -0.06 9.64 -4.69
C ARG A 4 1.02 9.39 -3.66
N TYR A 5 2.01 8.57 -3.98
CA TYR A 5 3.03 8.16 -3.02
C TYR A 5 4.43 8.36 -3.56
N ALA A 6 5.31 8.88 -2.71
CA ALA A 6 6.74 8.68 -2.83
C ALA A 6 7.09 7.39 -2.09
N LEU A 7 7.82 6.48 -2.73
CA LEU A 7 8.25 5.22 -2.16
C LEU A 7 9.76 5.05 -2.30
N ARG A 8 10.35 4.30 -1.37
CA ARG A 8 11.75 3.89 -1.45
C ARG A 8 11.91 2.47 -0.96
N ARG A 9 12.65 1.69 -1.74
CA ARG A 9 13.11 0.35 -1.39
C ARG A 9 14.54 0.42 -0.86
N TYR A 10 14.80 -0.36 0.19
CA TYR A 10 16.10 -0.62 0.77
C TYR A 10 16.31 -2.13 0.76
N ASP A 11 17.34 -2.57 0.06
CA ASP A 11 17.80 -3.95 0.11
C ASP A 11 18.85 -4.06 1.21
N GLU A 12 18.52 -4.78 2.28
CA GLU A 12 19.42 -5.09 3.39
C GLU A 12 19.89 -6.55 3.29
N ALA A 13 20.80 -6.98 4.16
CA ALA A 13 21.45 -8.29 4.04
C ALA A 13 20.48 -9.48 4.13
N ASP A 14 19.46 -9.39 4.97
CA ASP A 14 18.51 -10.46 5.31
C ASP A 14 17.05 -10.07 5.04
N ARG A 15 16.82 -8.84 4.58
CA ARG A 15 15.47 -8.29 4.41
C ARG A 15 15.39 -7.21 3.35
N VAL A 16 14.19 -7.00 2.84
CA VAL A 16 13.85 -5.87 1.99
C VAL A 16 12.87 -4.99 2.75
N VAL A 17 13.19 -3.69 2.83
CA VAL A 17 12.34 -2.69 3.47
C VAL A 17 11.82 -1.74 2.39
N ILE A 18 10.51 -1.60 2.28
CA ILE A 18 9.90 -0.58 1.41
C ILE A 18 9.15 0.39 2.30
N VAL A 19 9.48 1.67 2.21
CA VAL A 19 8.81 2.76 2.94
C VAL A 19 8.06 3.63 1.95
N TRP A 20 6.94 4.20 2.37
CA TRP A 20 6.19 5.17 1.56
C TRP A 20 5.60 6.31 2.37
N ARG A 21 5.44 7.44 1.68
CA ARG A 21 4.75 8.63 2.18
C ARG A 21 3.85 9.17 1.07
N SER A 22 2.59 9.42 1.40
CA SER A 22 1.70 10.15 0.50
C SER A 22 2.23 11.56 0.22
N ILE A 23 2.16 11.95 -1.04
CA ILE A 23 2.42 13.33 -1.49
C ILE A 23 1.16 14.12 -1.18
N LEU A 24 1.31 15.15 -0.34
CA LEU A 24 0.20 16.00 0.09
C LEU A 24 0.07 17.25 -0.77
N GLU A 25 1.20 17.75 -1.25
CA GLU A 25 1.31 18.95 -2.07
C GLU A 25 2.35 18.67 -3.16
N ASP A 26 1.96 18.92 -4.40
CA ASP A 26 2.81 18.77 -5.57
C ASP A 26 2.62 20.01 -6.45
N GLN A 27 3.67 20.84 -6.56
CA GLN A 27 3.61 22.08 -7.33
C GLN A 27 3.71 21.84 -8.83
N LEU A 28 4.32 20.72 -9.26
CA LEU A 28 4.50 20.39 -10.67
C LEU A 28 3.25 19.72 -11.23
N MET A 29 2.63 18.86 -10.44
CA MET A 29 1.40 18.16 -10.76
C MET A 29 0.41 18.29 -9.61
N PRO A 30 -0.35 19.40 -9.50
CA PRO A 30 -1.34 19.56 -8.44
C PRO A 30 -2.36 18.40 -8.39
N HIS A 31 -2.92 18.17 -7.21
CA HIS A 31 -4.07 17.29 -7.05
C HIS A 31 -5.31 17.87 -7.74
N GLU A 32 -6.22 17.00 -8.16
CA GLU A 32 -7.44 17.45 -8.83
C GLU A 32 -8.29 18.30 -7.87
N PRO A 33 -8.76 19.49 -8.30
CA PRO A 33 -9.61 20.33 -7.47
C PRO A 33 -10.86 19.56 -7.01
N GLY A 34 -11.15 19.59 -5.72
CA GLY A 34 -12.31 18.91 -5.13
C GLY A 34 -12.05 17.48 -4.65
N ASN A 35 -10.89 16.90 -4.96
CA ASN A 35 -10.52 15.61 -4.40
C ASN A 35 -9.99 15.75 -2.97
N LEU A 36 -10.42 14.83 -2.10
CA LEU A 36 -9.74 14.61 -0.82
C LEU A 36 -8.38 13.98 -1.04
N ILE A 37 -7.37 14.53 -0.38
CA ILE A 37 -5.99 14.05 -0.47
C ILE A 37 -5.74 13.10 0.70
N GLY A 38 -5.42 11.85 0.38
CA GLY A 38 -5.11 10.82 1.36
C GLY A 38 -3.81 11.11 2.08
N ASN A 39 -3.85 11.15 3.41
CA ASN A 39 -2.70 11.42 4.26
C ASN A 39 -2.22 10.11 4.94
N GLN A 40 -1.48 9.33 4.18
CA GLN A 40 -1.04 7.98 4.54
C GLN A 40 0.48 7.85 4.57
N ILE A 41 0.98 7.06 5.52
CA ILE A 41 2.39 6.64 5.61
C ILE A 41 2.44 5.16 5.92
N GLY A 42 3.55 4.53 5.59
CA GLY A 42 3.77 3.17 6.01
C GLY A 42 5.10 2.60 5.57
N TRP A 43 5.28 1.35 5.96
CA TRP A 43 6.41 0.54 5.55
C TRP A 43 5.99 -0.93 5.49
N VAL A 44 6.74 -1.69 4.71
CA VAL A 44 6.70 -3.14 4.67
C VAL A 44 8.11 -3.68 4.82
N VAL A 45 8.25 -4.76 5.57
CA VAL A 45 9.47 -5.54 5.71
C VAL A 45 9.19 -6.96 5.23
N LEU A 46 10.04 -7.42 4.31
CA LEU A 46 10.08 -8.79 3.82
C LEU A 46 11.37 -9.42 4.33
N GLU A 47 11.30 -10.44 5.17
CA GLU A 47 12.48 -11.16 5.67
C GLU A 47 12.53 -12.56 5.05
N ASP A 48 13.71 -12.98 4.59
CA ASP A 48 13.90 -14.35 4.13
C ASP A 48 13.80 -15.32 5.32
N LYS A 49 12.97 -16.35 5.20
CA LYS A 49 12.85 -17.45 6.19
C LYS A 49 13.26 -18.80 5.59
N GLY A 50 13.66 -18.83 4.32
CA GLY A 50 14.11 -20.01 3.62
C GLY A 50 13.66 -20.05 2.16
N PRO A 51 13.98 -21.12 1.43
CA PRO A 51 13.79 -21.19 -0.03
C PRO A 51 12.35 -21.03 -0.53
N THR A 52 11.36 -21.21 0.36
CA THR A 52 9.93 -21.16 0.02
C THR A 52 9.11 -20.32 0.98
N GLU A 53 9.74 -19.64 1.94
CA GLU A 53 9.04 -18.92 3.01
C GLU A 53 9.68 -17.58 3.26
N CYS A 54 8.85 -16.57 3.53
CA CYS A 54 9.29 -15.26 3.98
C CYS A 54 8.36 -14.75 5.07
N SER A 55 8.87 -13.86 5.92
CA SER A 55 8.02 -13.09 6.83
C SER A 55 7.63 -11.79 6.14
N PHE A 56 6.34 -11.47 6.18
CA PHE A 56 5.79 -10.21 5.69
C PHE A 56 5.23 -9.42 6.86
N GLN A 57 5.78 -8.23 7.11
CA GLN A 57 5.31 -7.32 8.14
C GLN A 57 4.94 -5.99 7.48
N ILE A 58 3.74 -5.50 7.76
CA ILE A 58 3.27 -4.22 7.25
C ILE A 58 2.80 -3.32 8.38
N TYR A 59 3.21 -2.06 8.30
CA TYR A 59 2.64 -0.96 9.06
C TYR A 59 2.12 0.09 8.09
N ALA A 60 0.85 0.46 8.26
CA ALA A 60 0.25 1.56 7.53
C ALA A 60 -0.64 2.35 8.48
N THR A 61 -0.54 3.68 8.42
CA THR A 61 -1.44 4.57 9.14
C THR A 61 -1.95 5.67 8.23
N MET A 62 -3.19 6.07 8.48
CA MET A 62 -3.89 7.11 7.75
C MET A 62 -4.36 8.16 8.75
N ALA A 63 -3.91 9.40 8.57
CA ALA A 63 -4.45 10.56 9.25
C ALA A 63 -5.70 11.07 8.52
N THR A 64 -6.41 12.00 9.14
CA THR A 64 -7.55 12.68 8.51
C THR A 64 -7.12 13.24 7.14
N PRO A 65 -7.87 12.97 6.06
CA PRO A 65 -7.59 13.51 4.74
C PRO A 65 -7.54 15.03 4.76
N MET A 66 -6.69 15.60 3.90
CA MET A 66 -6.64 17.05 3.75
C MET A 66 -7.71 17.52 2.77
N PHE A 67 -8.40 18.60 3.16
CA PHE A 67 -9.31 19.32 2.28
C PHE A 67 -8.53 20.42 1.56
N PRO A 68 -8.42 20.38 0.22
CA PRO A 68 -7.86 21.50 -0.50
C PRO A 68 -8.69 22.77 -0.25
N SER A 69 -8.03 23.91 -0.17
CA SER A 69 -8.62 25.23 0.11
C SER A 69 -9.68 25.67 -0.91
N SER A 70 -9.78 24.98 -2.05
CA SER A 70 -10.72 25.22 -3.13
C SER A 70 -12.12 24.61 -2.92
N ILE A 71 -12.39 23.89 -1.82
CA ILE A 71 -13.68 23.25 -1.55
C ILE A 71 -14.57 24.17 -0.72
N PRO A 72 -15.63 24.77 -1.28
CA PRO A 72 -16.62 25.50 -0.50
C PRO A 72 -17.58 24.47 0.12
N SER A 73 -17.58 24.41 1.45
CA SER A 73 -18.52 23.71 2.34
C SER A 73 -18.17 22.27 2.77
N LYS A 74 -18.31 22.09 4.10
CA LYS A 74 -18.09 20.88 4.90
C LYS A 74 -19.22 19.85 4.68
N GLN A 75 -19.33 19.30 3.48
CA GLN A 75 -20.15 18.11 3.22
C GLN A 75 -19.28 16.97 2.69
N PRO A 76 -19.54 15.72 3.10
CA PRO A 76 -20.46 15.23 4.15
C PRO A 76 -20.08 15.57 5.60
N THR A 77 -20.98 15.23 6.53
CA THR A 77 -20.82 15.34 7.99
C THR A 77 -19.61 14.52 8.46
N THR A 78 -18.88 14.98 9.49
CA THR A 78 -17.67 14.32 10.04
C THR A 78 -17.83 12.82 10.26
N GLY A 79 -19.00 12.34 10.69
CA GLY A 79 -19.27 10.91 10.89
C GLY A 79 -19.16 10.08 9.61
N THR A 80 -19.71 10.57 8.49
CA THR A 80 -19.62 9.91 7.18
C THR A 80 -18.18 9.83 6.67
N TRP A 81 -17.33 10.82 7.02
CA TRP A 81 -15.91 10.77 6.68
C TRP A 81 -15.16 9.69 7.42
N THR A 82 -15.42 9.54 8.72
CA THR A 82 -14.86 8.45 9.51
C THR A 82 -15.23 7.09 8.93
N GLU A 83 -16.49 6.90 8.52
CA GLU A 83 -16.95 5.66 7.91
C GLU A 83 -16.28 5.40 6.55
N LEU A 84 -16.17 6.40 5.69
CA LEU A 84 -15.47 6.27 4.40
C LEU A 84 -13.98 5.93 4.60
N LEU A 85 -13.33 6.49 5.62
CA LEU A 85 -11.95 6.17 5.96
C LEU A 85 -11.79 4.74 6.47
N ILE A 86 -12.70 4.30 7.34
CA ILE A 86 -12.73 2.92 7.83
C ILE A 86 -12.93 1.97 6.65
N ALA A 87 -13.94 2.20 5.82
CA ALA A 87 -14.24 1.39 4.65
C ALA A 87 -13.06 1.33 3.67
N SER A 88 -12.44 2.49 3.36
CA SER A 88 -11.26 2.54 2.50
C SER A 88 -10.10 1.75 3.11
N SER A 89 -9.87 1.85 4.42
CA SER A 89 -8.78 1.12 5.09
C SER A 89 -8.99 -0.40 5.10
N GLN A 90 -10.24 -0.86 5.24
CA GLN A 90 -10.60 -2.28 5.20
C GLN A 90 -10.41 -2.84 3.80
N HIS A 91 -10.89 -2.12 2.78
CA HIS A 91 -10.75 -2.53 1.39
C HIS A 91 -9.28 -2.66 0.98
N THR A 92 -8.42 -1.71 1.37
CA THR A 92 -6.98 -1.80 1.09
C THR A 92 -6.32 -3.00 1.76
N LYS A 93 -6.74 -3.36 2.99
CA LYS A 93 -6.20 -4.54 3.69
C LYS A 93 -6.60 -5.85 2.99
N GLU A 94 -7.86 -5.97 2.60
CA GLU A 94 -8.38 -7.16 1.91
C GLU A 94 -7.71 -7.35 0.54
N GLN A 95 -7.60 -6.26 -0.23
CA GLN A 95 -6.96 -6.30 -1.54
C GLN A 95 -5.48 -6.68 -1.42
N LEU A 96 -4.75 -6.09 -0.46
CA LEU A 96 -3.34 -6.43 -0.23
C LEU A 96 -3.17 -7.90 0.15
N GLY A 97 -4.02 -8.43 1.04
CA GLY A 97 -3.98 -9.84 1.43
C GLY A 97 -4.16 -10.75 0.22
N LYS A 98 -5.17 -10.45 -0.61
CA LYS A 98 -5.41 -11.19 -1.85
C LYS A 98 -4.22 -11.12 -2.81
N ASP A 99 -3.66 -9.93 -3.03
CA ASP A 99 -2.54 -9.74 -3.95
C ASP A 99 -1.29 -10.51 -3.47
N LEU A 100 -1.08 -10.59 -2.16
CA LEU A 100 0.01 -11.35 -1.56
C LEU A 100 -0.19 -12.87 -1.71
N ASP A 101 -1.41 -13.37 -1.51
CA ASP A 101 -1.76 -14.77 -1.72
C ASP A 101 -1.55 -15.17 -3.19
N ASP A 102 -2.07 -14.37 -4.12
CA ASP A 102 -1.95 -14.59 -5.56
C ASP A 102 -0.46 -14.58 -5.99
N ALA A 103 0.34 -13.65 -5.48
CA ALA A 103 1.78 -13.58 -5.77
C ALA A 103 2.54 -14.79 -5.20
N THR A 104 2.18 -15.25 -4.00
CA THR A 104 2.80 -16.41 -3.34
C THR A 104 2.51 -17.69 -4.13
N GLU A 105 1.26 -17.88 -4.54
CA GLU A 105 0.85 -19.04 -5.34
C GLU A 105 1.50 -19.02 -6.73
N ALA A 106 1.54 -17.87 -7.41
CA ALA A 106 2.24 -17.72 -8.68
C ALA A 106 3.73 -18.08 -8.56
N ARG A 107 4.39 -17.64 -7.47
CA ARG A 107 5.79 -17.99 -7.21
C ARG A 107 5.97 -19.48 -6.94
N ARG A 108 5.06 -20.09 -6.18
CA ARG A 108 5.07 -21.53 -5.91
C ARG A 108 5.00 -22.35 -7.19
N GLN A 109 4.10 -22.00 -8.10
CA GLN A 109 3.94 -22.68 -9.40
C GLN A 109 5.20 -22.58 -10.26
N GLN A 110 5.86 -21.41 -10.29
CA GLN A 110 7.14 -21.23 -10.99
C GLN A 110 8.23 -22.16 -10.44
N LEU A 111 8.35 -22.26 -9.10
CA LEU A 111 9.34 -23.13 -8.46
C LEU A 111 9.08 -24.61 -8.74
N MET A 112 7.81 -25.04 -8.79
CA MET A 112 7.45 -26.41 -9.17
C MET A 112 7.81 -26.71 -10.63
N ALA A 113 7.52 -25.80 -11.56
CA ALA A 113 7.84 -25.96 -12.98
C ALA A 113 9.36 -26.06 -13.24
N GLN A 114 10.17 -25.32 -12.48
CA GLN A 114 11.63 -25.33 -12.58
C GLN A 114 12.24 -26.65 -12.06
N ARG A 115 11.69 -27.23 -10.98
CA ARG A 115 12.15 -28.53 -10.46
C ARG A 115 11.95 -29.67 -11.46
N ILE A 116 10.85 -29.66 -12.21
CA ILE A 116 10.57 -30.68 -13.24
C ILE A 116 11.62 -30.69 -14.34
N HIS A 117 12.18 -29.53 -14.71
CA HIS A 117 13.19 -29.42 -15.77
C HIS A 117 14.63 -29.74 -15.32
N THR A 118 14.90 -29.80 -14.01
CA THR A 118 16.27 -30.02 -13.49
C THR A 118 16.54 -31.49 -13.14
N THR A 119 15.53 -32.36 -13.26
CA THR A 119 15.60 -33.78 -12.85
C THR A 119 15.57 -34.75 -14.05
N SER A 120 15.81 -34.25 -15.26
CA SER A 120 15.77 -35.02 -16.50
C SER A 120 17.10 -35.03 -17.24
#